data_AF-A0A6G1KPI9-F1
#
_entry.id   AF-A0A6G1KPI9-F1
#
_cell.length_a   1.000
_cell.length_b   1.000
_cell.length_c   1.000
_cell.angle_alpha   90.00
_cell.angle_beta   90.00
_cell.angle_gamma   90.00
#
_symmetry.space_group_name_H-M   'P 1'
#
loop_
_entity.id
_entity.type
_entity.pdbx_description
1 polymer ?
#
loop_
_entity_poly.entity_id
_entity_poly.type
_entity_poly.pdbx_seq_one_letter_code
_entity_poly.pdbx_strand_id
1 'polypeptide(L)'
;MGSRHNLYLATCVPIPARAYDEQVTKYTAVAYFANGPIEFSQALTAIGTVDRPALPWEGTQRIARLGTSTFSSHIVAGGAQLRKGELAGTAILDNEDFACFKDGQVAFVVTDDLSKQPYSCNTNYWCPSIAV
;
A
#
# COMPACT_ATOMS: atom_id res chain seq x y z
N MET A 1 18.61 4.21 14.44
CA MET A 1 18.83 3.30 13.30
C MET A 1 17.48 2.70 12.96
N GLY A 2 16.77 3.31 12.01
CA GLY A 2 15.47 2.85 11.54
C GLY A 2 15.52 2.80 10.02
N SER A 3 14.90 1.80 9.41
CA SER A 3 14.88 1.67 7.95
C SER A 3 14.25 2.91 7.32
N ARG A 4 14.94 3.48 6.34
CA ARG A 4 14.47 4.65 5.59
C ARG A 4 13.35 4.26 4.62
N HIS A 5 13.31 3.00 4.19
CA HIS A 5 12.40 2.55 3.15
C HIS A 5 11.15 1.92 3.76
N ASN A 6 9.99 2.39 3.34
CA ASN A 6 8.70 1.98 3.87
C ASN A 6 7.72 1.74 2.72
N LEU A 7 7.03 0.60 2.78
CA LEU A 7 5.92 0.26 1.91
C LEU A 7 4.62 0.32 2.71
N TYR A 8 3.56 0.80 2.07
CA TYR A 8 2.22 0.81 2.62
C TYR A 8 1.29 0.10 1.66
N LEU A 9 0.70 -0.99 2.13
CA LEU A 9 -0.31 -1.76 1.41
C LEU A 9 -1.65 -1.11 1.71
N ALA A 10 -2.34 -0.61 0.70
CA ALA A 10 -3.49 0.26 0.87
C ALA A 10 -4.66 -0.13 -0.03
N THR A 11 -5.85 0.34 0.38
CA THR A 11 -7.07 0.30 -0.42
C THR A 11 -7.49 1.73 -0.72
N CYS A 12 -7.63 2.05 -2.00
CA CYS A 12 -7.92 3.39 -2.49
C CYS A 12 -9.37 3.53 -2.93
N VAL A 13 -10.01 4.65 -2.56
CA VAL A 13 -11.39 5.00 -2.89
C VAL A 13 -11.45 6.41 -3.50
N PRO A 14 -12.31 6.66 -4.51
CA PRO A 14 -12.36 7.95 -5.20
C PRO A 14 -12.87 9.09 -4.31
N ILE A 15 -12.41 10.31 -4.59
CA ILE A 15 -12.86 11.56 -3.95
C ILE A 15 -13.49 12.49 -5.02
N PRO A 16 -14.71 13.03 -4.81
CA PRO A 16 -15.63 12.69 -3.72
C PRO A 16 -16.16 11.27 -3.88
N ALA A 17 -16.41 10.58 -2.76
CA ALA A 17 -16.95 9.21 -2.75
C ALA A 17 -18.36 9.07 -3.36
N ARG A 18 -18.90 10.14 -3.97
CA ARG A 18 -20.22 10.26 -4.61
C ARG A 18 -20.15 10.46 -6.13
N ALA A 19 -19.08 10.02 -6.80
CA ALA A 19 -19.17 9.87 -8.25
C ALA A 19 -20.19 8.76 -8.54
N TYR A 20 -21.41 9.17 -8.89
CA TYR A 20 -22.55 8.36 -9.36
C TYR A 20 -22.27 7.62 -10.69
N ASP A 21 -20.98 7.39 -11.00
CA ASP A 21 -20.52 6.83 -12.24
C ASP A 21 -20.00 5.42 -11.94
N GLU A 22 -20.70 4.41 -12.45
CA GLU A 22 -20.55 2.98 -12.13
C GLU A 22 -19.18 2.39 -12.49
N GLN A 23 -18.26 3.19 -13.02
CA GLN A 23 -16.97 2.75 -13.54
C GLN A 23 -15.75 3.10 -12.66
N VAL A 24 -15.90 3.90 -11.60
CA VAL A 24 -14.77 4.26 -10.73
C VAL A 24 -14.64 3.27 -9.57
N THR A 25 -14.04 2.12 -9.89
CA THR A 25 -13.84 1.02 -8.94
C THR A 25 -12.71 1.33 -7.94
N LYS A 26 -12.97 1.01 -6.66
CA LYS A 26 -11.93 0.92 -5.63
C LYS A 26 -10.78 0.07 -6.15
N TYR A 27 -9.55 0.36 -5.77
CA TYR A 27 -8.40 -0.44 -6.17
C TYR A 27 -7.44 -0.68 -5.00
N THR A 28 -6.68 -1.76 -5.12
CA THR A 28 -5.63 -2.14 -4.17
C THR A 28 -4.31 -1.55 -4.67
N ALA A 29 -3.56 -0.89 -3.79
CA ALA A 29 -2.37 -0.15 -4.16
C ALA A 29 -1.24 -0.34 -3.16
N VAL A 30 0.00 -0.27 -3.64
CA VAL A 30 1.19 -0.22 -2.79
C VAL A 30 1.87 1.13 -2.96
N ALA A 31 2.11 1.82 -1.84
CA ALA A 31 2.78 3.10 -1.79
C ALA A 31 4.17 2.96 -1.17
N TYR A 32 5.18 3.54 -1.81
CA TYR A 32 6.58 3.50 -1.39
C TYR A 32 7.06 4.88 -0.92
N PHE A 33 7.77 4.88 0.20
CA PHE A 33 8.39 6.05 0.80
C PHE A 33 9.86 5.73 1.10
N ALA A 34 10.78 6.42 0.44
CA ALA A 34 12.21 6.22 0.60
C ALA A 34 12.83 6.93 1.83
N ASN A 35 12.08 7.81 2.50
CA ASN A 35 12.61 8.74 3.51
C ASN A 35 11.90 8.64 4.88
N GLY A 36 11.49 7.45 5.27
CA GLY A 36 10.86 7.17 6.56
C GLY A 36 9.34 6.93 6.46
N PRO A 37 8.69 6.64 7.60
CA PRO A 37 7.24 6.47 7.69
C PRO A 37 6.49 7.74 7.30
N ILE A 38 5.25 7.61 6.83
CA ILE A 38 4.42 8.76 6.41
C ILE A 38 4.35 9.83 7.51
N GLU A 39 4.93 10.99 7.23
CA GLU A 39 4.71 12.24 7.96
C GLU A 39 3.81 13.19 7.15
N PHE A 40 3.16 14.16 7.83
CA PHE A 40 2.12 15.04 7.26
C PHE A 40 2.56 15.84 6.01
N SER A 41 3.86 15.95 5.75
CA SER A 41 4.45 16.69 4.63
C SER A 41 5.34 15.84 3.72
N GLN A 42 5.37 14.51 3.89
CA GLN A 42 6.27 13.65 3.13
C GLN A 42 5.71 13.35 1.74
N ALA A 43 6.50 13.63 0.71
CA ALA A 43 6.15 13.29 -0.66
C ALA A 43 6.20 11.77 -0.86
N LEU A 44 5.15 11.22 -1.46
CA LEU A 44 5.10 9.84 -1.95
C LEU A 44 6.21 9.63 -2.99
N THR A 45 7.04 8.60 -2.81
CA THR A 45 8.15 8.32 -3.74
C THR A 45 7.64 7.60 -4.98
N ALA A 46 6.81 6.58 -4.79
CA ALA A 46 6.17 5.84 -5.88
C ALA A 46 4.86 5.20 -5.40
N ILE A 47 3.94 4.95 -6.33
CA ILE A 47 2.75 4.14 -6.09
C ILE A 47 2.57 3.14 -7.23
N GLY A 48 2.10 1.95 -6.90
CA GLY A 48 1.74 0.91 -7.85
C GLY A 48 0.30 0.45 -7.63
N THR A 49 -0.46 0.29 -8.71
CA THR A 49 -1.74 -0.42 -8.66
C THR A 49 -1.49 -1.92 -8.67
N VAL A 50 -2.12 -2.62 -7.73
CA VAL A 50 -2.01 -4.08 -7.57
C VAL A 50 -3.21 -4.75 -8.24
N ASP A 51 -4.43 -4.32 -7.88
CA ASP A 51 -5.67 -4.89 -8.40
C ASP A 51 -6.74 -3.79 -8.56
N ARG A 52 -7.50 -3.87 -9.66
CA ARG A 52 -8.69 -3.04 -9.91
C ARG A 52 -9.77 -3.93 -10.53
N PRO A 53 -10.87 -4.25 -9.82
CA PRO A 53 -11.30 -3.72 -8.52
C PRO A 53 -10.43 -4.19 -7.34
N ALA A 54 -10.57 -3.52 -6.20
CA ALA A 54 -9.82 -3.83 -4.98
C ALA A 54 -10.04 -5.29 -4.54
N LEU A 55 -8.94 -6.00 -4.34
CA LEU A 55 -8.92 -7.36 -3.80
C LEU A 55 -8.23 -7.40 -2.42
N PRO A 56 -8.59 -8.36 -1.56
CA PRO A 56 -7.94 -8.56 -0.25
C PRO A 56 -6.44 -8.82 -0.39
N TRP A 57 -5.66 -8.35 0.57
CA TRP A 57 -4.21 -8.60 0.62
C TRP A 57 -3.86 -9.99 1.14
N GLU A 58 -4.75 -10.57 1.95
CA GLU A 58 -4.49 -11.77 2.74
C GLU A 58 -4.59 -13.06 1.90
N GLY A 59 -3.74 -14.03 2.24
CA GLY A 59 -3.83 -15.40 1.74
C GLY A 59 -3.48 -15.58 0.26
N THR A 60 -3.01 -14.54 -0.41
CA THR A 60 -2.58 -14.59 -1.82
C THR A 60 -1.33 -13.74 -2.01
N GLN A 61 -0.39 -14.23 -2.83
CA GLN A 61 0.74 -13.41 -3.25
C GLN A 61 0.25 -12.29 -4.17
N ARG A 62 0.57 -11.04 -3.83
CA ARG A 62 0.24 -9.86 -4.64
C ARG A 62 1.51 -9.34 -5.30
N ILE A 63 1.40 -8.94 -6.57
CA ILE A 63 2.51 -8.42 -7.37
C ILE A 63 2.07 -7.12 -8.02
N ALA A 64 2.94 -6.12 -8.04
CA ALA A 64 2.70 -4.84 -8.70
C ALA A 64 3.99 -4.24 -9.25
N ARG A 65 3.85 -3.26 -10.14
CA ARG A 65 4.96 -2.43 -10.60
C ARG A 65 4.94 -1.08 -9.87
N LEU A 66 6.10 -0.66 -9.36
CA LEU A 66 6.32 0.68 -8.83
C LEU A 66 7.41 1.34 -9.68
N GLY A 67 7.01 2.12 -10.68
CA GLY A 67 7.93 2.60 -11.70
C GLY A 67 8.60 1.42 -12.41
N THR A 68 9.93 1.33 -12.32
CA THR A 68 10.72 0.22 -12.90
C THR A 68 10.84 -0.99 -11.98
N SER A 69 10.54 -0.84 -10.69
CA SER A 69 10.72 -1.87 -9.68
C SER A 69 9.56 -2.86 -9.66
N THR A 70 9.85 -4.10 -9.25
CA THR A 70 8.86 -5.15 -9.04
C THR A 70 8.62 -5.31 -7.55
N PHE A 71 7.37 -5.13 -7.15
CA PHE A 71 6.92 -5.40 -5.79
C PHE A 71 6.24 -6.76 -5.73
N SER A 72 6.49 -7.50 -4.66
CA SER A 72 5.70 -8.65 -4.26
C SER A 72 5.40 -8.62 -2.77
N SER A 73 4.23 -9.12 -2.36
CA SER A 73 3.92 -9.32 -0.94
C SER A 73 3.18 -10.62 -0.71
N HIS A 74 3.31 -11.11 0.51
CA HIS A 74 2.60 -12.25 1.02
C HIS A 74 2.11 -11.94 2.44
N ILE A 75 0.83 -11.61 2.55
CA ILE A 75 0.15 -11.37 3.83
C ILE A 75 -0.59 -12.65 4.22
N VAL A 76 -0.43 -13.08 5.47
CA VAL A 76 -1.02 -14.32 5.98
C VAL A 76 -2.55 -14.26 5.88
N ALA A 77 -3.18 -15.41 5.63
CA ALA A 77 -4.63 -15.52 5.71
C ALA A 77 -5.11 -15.11 7.10
N GLY A 78 -6.13 -14.24 7.15
CA GLY A 78 -6.63 -13.69 8.42
C GLY A 78 -5.81 -12.50 8.96
N GLY A 79 -4.83 -11.98 8.21
CA GLY A 79 -4.05 -10.79 8.59
C GLY A 79 -4.92 -9.59 8.98
N ALA A 80 -6.10 -9.44 8.39
CA ALA A 80 -7.05 -8.39 8.71
C ALA A 80 -7.54 -8.40 10.17
N GLN A 81 -7.53 -9.57 10.83
CA GLN A 81 -7.98 -9.77 12.22
C GLN A 81 -6.87 -9.55 13.24
N LEU A 82 -5.63 -9.33 12.79
CA LEU A 82 -4.51 -9.06 13.67
C LEU A 82 -4.67 -7.70 14.37
N ARG A 83 -4.03 -7.57 15.53
CA ARG A 83 -3.96 -6.28 16.22
C ARG A 83 -2.98 -5.38 15.51
N LYS A 84 -3.21 -4.06 15.58
CA LYS A 84 -2.27 -3.07 15.04
C LYS A 84 -0.86 -3.35 15.58
N GLY A 85 0.12 -3.38 14.69
CA GLY A 85 1.53 -3.64 15.02
C GLY A 85 1.90 -5.11 15.12
N GLU A 86 0.97 -6.06 14.96
CA GLU A 86 1.30 -7.47 14.83
C GLU A 86 1.81 -7.79 13.42
N LEU A 87 2.76 -8.73 13.35
CA LEU A 87 3.36 -9.18 12.08
C LEU A 87 2.30 -9.92 11.25
N ALA A 88 2.01 -9.37 10.08
CA ALA A 88 1.00 -9.86 9.15
C ALA A 88 1.60 -10.57 7.94
N GLY A 89 2.89 -10.39 7.65
CA GLY A 89 3.53 -11.05 6.52
C GLY A 89 4.82 -10.37 6.09
N THR A 90 5.15 -10.52 4.81
CA THR A 90 6.38 -9.97 4.22
C THR A 90 6.12 -9.35 2.86
N ALA A 91 7.04 -8.49 2.44
CA ALA A 91 7.08 -7.94 1.10
C ALA A 91 8.52 -7.84 0.59
N ILE A 92 8.66 -7.77 -0.73
CA ILE A 92 9.93 -7.63 -1.44
C ILE A 92 9.74 -6.52 -2.47
N LEU A 93 10.69 -5.58 -2.54
CA LEU A 93 10.81 -4.61 -3.62
C LEU A 93 12.15 -4.81 -4.31
N ASP A 94 12.13 -5.32 -5.53
CA ASP A 94 13.31 -5.81 -6.25
C ASP A 94 14.12 -6.83 -5.43
N ASN A 95 15.16 -6.36 -4.73
CA ASN A 95 16.07 -7.18 -3.91
C ASN A 95 16.04 -6.78 -2.42
N GLU A 96 15.12 -5.90 -2.02
CA GLU A 96 15.00 -5.43 -0.64
C GLU A 96 13.82 -6.12 0.06
N ASP A 97 14.09 -6.70 1.23
CA ASP A 97 13.10 -7.37 2.07
C ASP A 97 12.43 -6.41 3.06
N PHE A 98 11.13 -6.64 3.28
CA PHE A 98 10.27 -5.87 4.17
C PHE A 98 9.44 -6.79 5.06
N ALA A 99 9.27 -6.41 6.32
CA ALA A 99 8.36 -7.09 7.26
C ALA A 99 7.06 -6.30 7.35
N CYS A 100 5.91 -6.90 7.06
CA CYS A 100 4.63 -6.22 7.03
C CYS A 100 3.86 -6.40 8.33
N PHE A 101 3.46 -5.30 8.94
CA PHE A 101 2.67 -5.26 10.16
C PHE A 101 1.27 -4.75 9.88
N LYS A 102 0.29 -5.22 10.64
CA LYS A 102 -1.08 -4.70 10.55
C LYS A 102 -1.08 -3.21 10.86
N ASP A 103 -1.56 -2.44 9.90
CA ASP A 103 -1.85 -1.02 10.04
C ASP A 103 -3.32 -0.78 9.68
N GLY A 104 -3.80 0.45 9.80
CA GLY A 104 -5.22 0.75 9.59
C GLY A 104 -5.58 2.19 9.81
N GLN A 105 -4.60 3.05 10.10
CA GLN A 105 -4.86 4.38 10.62
C GLN A 105 -4.32 5.50 9.75
N VAL A 106 -3.37 5.20 8.86
CA VAL A 106 -2.81 6.21 7.98
C VAL A 106 -3.63 6.26 6.71
N ALA A 107 -4.08 7.47 6.36
CA ALA A 107 -4.68 7.74 5.08
C ALA A 107 -3.83 8.77 4.35
N PHE A 108 -3.67 8.58 3.05
CA PHE A 108 -3.00 9.54 2.18
C PHE A 108 -3.82 9.75 0.91
N VAL A 109 -3.65 10.90 0.28
CA VAL A 109 -4.33 11.23 -0.97
C VAL A 109 -3.36 11.10 -2.12
N VAL A 110 -3.79 10.42 -3.17
CA VAL A 110 -3.04 10.29 -4.42
C VAL A 110 -3.90 10.72 -5.58
N THR A 111 -3.26 11.23 -6.62
CA THR A 111 -3.90 11.36 -7.93
C THR A 111 -3.56 10.10 -8.71
N ASP A 112 -4.58 9.31 -9.05
CA ASP A 112 -4.41 8.11 -9.85
C ASP A 112 -4.09 8.50 -11.30
N ASP A 113 -3.00 7.99 -11.86
CA ASP A 113 -2.54 8.35 -13.20
C ASP A 113 -3.55 7.95 -14.30
N LEU A 114 -4.32 6.88 -14.06
CA LEU A 114 -5.31 6.37 -15.01
C LEU A 114 -6.55 7.27 -15.12
N SER A 115 -7.10 7.68 -13.98
CA SER A 115 -8.36 8.43 -13.94
C SER A 115 -8.17 9.94 -13.74
N LYS A 116 -6.96 10.39 -13.40
CA LYS A 116 -6.63 11.78 -13.03
C LYS A 116 -7.53 12.36 -11.92
N GLN A 117 -8.25 11.50 -11.21
CA GLN A 117 -9.10 11.85 -10.07
C GLN A 117 -8.32 11.62 -8.77
N PRO A 118 -8.57 12.43 -7.73
CA PRO A 118 -8.00 12.18 -6.42
C PRO A 118 -8.65 10.96 -5.76
N TYR A 119 -7.83 10.11 -5.14
CA TYR A 119 -8.24 8.97 -4.33
C TYR A 119 -7.72 9.12 -2.91
N SER A 120 -8.53 8.72 -1.95
CA SER A 120 -8.12 8.50 -0.57
C SER A 120 -7.70 7.04 -0.43
N CYS A 121 -6.44 6.81 -0.06
CA CYS A 121 -5.90 5.48 0.17
C CYS A 121 -5.73 5.26 1.67
N ASN A 122 -6.43 4.26 2.21
CA ASN A 122 -6.29 3.82 3.59
C ASN A 122 -5.27 2.69 3.67
N THR A 123 -4.28 2.82 4.55
CA THR A 123 -3.26 1.79 4.77
C THR A 123 -3.88 0.60 5.50
N ASN A 124 -3.73 -0.59 4.93
CA ASN A 124 -4.08 -1.87 5.53
C ASN A 124 -2.89 -2.48 6.27
N TYR A 125 -1.68 -2.28 5.74
CA TYR A 125 -0.43 -2.78 6.32
C TYR A 125 0.71 -1.79 6.10
N TRP A 126 1.62 -1.74 7.07
CA TRP A 126 2.86 -0.98 6.99
C TRP A 126 4.03 -1.97 6.99
N CYS A 127 4.88 -1.89 5.97
CA CYS A 127 6.04 -2.73 5.81
C CYS A 127 7.32 -1.89 5.80
N PRO A 128 8.02 -1.72 6.94
CA PRO A 128 9.38 -1.19 6.96
C PRO A 128 10.36 -2.20 6.38
N SER A 129 11.41 -1.70 5.72
CA SER A 129 12.49 -2.56 5.24
C SER A 129 13.30 -3.11 6.42
N ILE A 130 13.79 -4.33 6.26
CA ILE A 130 14.60 -5.02 7.27
C ILE A 130 16.09 -5.07 6.87
N ALA A 131 16.44 -4.53 5.71
CA ALA A 131 17.82 -4.32 5.33
C ALA A 131 18.44 -3.24 6.23
N VAL A 132 19.58 -3.58 6.84
CA VAL A 132 20.34 -2.72 7.77
C VAL A 132 21.47 -2.01 7.06
#